data_AF-A0AAD4GPB6-F1
#
_entry.id   AF-A0AAD4GPB6-F1
#
_cell.length_a   1.000
_cell.length_b   1.000
_cell.length_c   1.000
_cell.angle_alpha   90.00
_cell.angle_beta   90.00
_cell.angle_gamma   90.00
#
_symmetry.space_group_name_H-M   'P 1'
#
loop_
_entity.id
_entity.type
_entity.pdbx_description
1 polymer ?
#
loop_
_entity_poly.entity_id
_entity_poly.type
_entity_poly.pdbx_seq_one_letter_code
_entity_poly.pdbx_strand_id
1 'polypeptide(L)'
;MSTNGLSGALHEMSYEEFAKHQIPRYHGPMVKIEIGVTVYHVSKIILCETSRYFARMFDGNFKEGEAQSAVLEKVEGVVSNRSFELLLQWLYLGRITVGEEPPSEQISAMIEFARFADMLGIDGVEPQTVEHMRATILANSPSPTMWA
;
A
#
# COMPACT_ATOMS: atom_id res chain seq x y z
N MET A 1 6.98 27.92 -9.83
CA MET A 1 6.25 27.83 -8.55
C MET A 1 6.73 26.56 -7.87
N SER A 2 7.52 26.72 -6.82
CA SER A 2 8.30 25.64 -6.20
C SER A 2 7.46 24.93 -5.14
N THR A 3 7.14 23.66 -5.35
CA THR A 3 6.62 22.77 -4.31
C THR A 3 7.78 21.91 -3.79
N ASN A 4 8.54 22.46 -2.84
CA ASN A 4 9.43 21.68 -1.99
C ASN A 4 8.93 21.80 -0.56
N GLY A 5 8.75 20.65 0.11
CA GLY A 5 8.80 20.60 1.57
C GLY A 5 7.56 20.05 2.27
N LEU A 6 7.24 18.77 2.06
CA LEU A 6 6.71 17.89 3.12
C LEU A 6 7.31 16.47 2.96
N SER A 7 8.60 16.41 2.62
CA SER A 7 9.41 15.18 2.68
C SER A 7 10.34 15.24 3.91
N GLY A 8 9.81 15.62 5.06
CA GLY A 8 10.39 15.24 6.35
C GLY A 8 9.76 13.90 6.71
N ALA A 9 10.57 12.92 7.12
CA ALA A 9 10.01 11.61 7.49
C ALA A 9 8.93 11.83 8.56
N LEU A 10 7.79 11.12 8.51
CA LEU A 10 6.72 11.24 9.51
C LEU A 10 7.24 11.17 10.96
N HIS A 11 8.37 10.49 11.17
CA HIS A 11 9.07 10.34 12.44
C HIS A 11 9.82 11.58 12.95
N GLU A 12 10.04 12.59 12.10
CA GLU A 12 10.75 13.83 12.43
C GLU A 12 9.80 14.98 12.81
N MET A 13 8.49 14.82 12.60
CA MET A 13 7.49 15.84 12.94
C MET A 13 7.29 15.93 14.46
N SER A 14 7.15 17.16 14.98
CA SER A 14 6.66 17.36 16.35
C SER A 14 5.20 16.91 16.49
N TYR A 15 4.74 16.69 17.72
CA TYR A 15 3.35 16.30 17.97
C TYR A 15 2.35 17.35 17.46
N GLU A 16 2.71 18.65 17.51
CA GLU A 16 1.85 19.74 17.02
C GLU A 16 1.76 19.74 15.51
N GLU A 17 2.90 19.60 14.81
CA GLU A 17 2.94 19.53 13.35
C GLU A 17 2.19 18.30 12.84
N PHE A 18 2.38 17.14 13.49
CA PHE A 18 1.66 15.93 13.15
C PHE A 18 0.15 16.09 13.33
N ALA A 19 -0.29 16.60 14.49
CA ALA A 19 -1.71 16.81 14.76
C ALA A 19 -2.34 17.82 13.79
N LYS A 20 -1.60 18.87 13.44
CA LYS A 20 -2.09 19.94 12.57
C LYS A 20 -2.10 19.56 11.09
N HIS A 21 -1.09 18.83 10.61
CA HIS A 21 -0.89 18.59 9.19
C HIS A 21 -1.21 17.16 8.76
N GLN A 22 -0.94 16.16 9.61
CA GLN A 22 -1.10 14.76 9.24
C GLN A 22 -2.47 14.19 9.61
N ILE A 23 -3.02 14.52 10.78
CA ILE A 23 -4.36 14.04 11.19
C ILE A 23 -5.46 14.40 10.17
N PRO A 24 -5.55 15.63 9.64
CA PRO A 24 -6.56 15.95 8.64
C PRO A 24 -6.46 15.10 7.38
N ARG A 25 -5.23 14.70 7.00
CA ARG A 25 -5.00 13.85 5.83
C ARG A 25 -5.54 12.43 6.02
N TYR A 26 -5.62 11.93 7.24
CA TYR A 26 -6.22 10.60 7.51
C TYR A 26 -7.75 10.62 7.49
N HIS A 27 -8.37 11.75 7.83
CA HIS A 27 -9.82 11.83 8.04
C HIS A 27 -10.61 12.35 6.83
N GLY A 28 -9.97 12.94 5.82
CA GLY A 28 -10.62 13.04 4.51
C GLY A 28 -10.14 14.16 3.58
N PRO A 29 -10.82 14.30 2.42
CA PRO A 29 -11.99 13.54 1.96
C PRO A 29 -11.72 12.04 1.77
N MET A 30 -12.76 11.19 1.89
CA MET A 30 -12.65 9.73 1.76
C MET A 30 -13.25 9.26 0.41
N VAL A 31 -12.66 8.23 -0.19
CA VAL A 31 -13.19 7.51 -1.36
C VAL A 31 -13.56 6.08 -0.99
N LYS A 32 -14.52 5.51 -1.72
CA LYS A 32 -14.94 4.12 -1.61
C LYS A 32 -14.23 3.26 -2.65
N ILE A 33 -13.56 2.18 -2.22
CA ILE A 33 -12.95 1.19 -3.11
C ILE A 33 -13.63 -0.16 -2.87
N GLU A 34 -14.19 -0.73 -3.93
CA GLU A 34 -14.84 -2.04 -3.88
C GLU A 34 -13.97 -3.10 -4.56
N ILE A 35 -13.71 -4.21 -3.87
CA ILE A 35 -12.99 -5.37 -4.42
C ILE A 35 -13.83 -6.62 -4.14
N GLY A 36 -14.52 -7.11 -5.17
CA GLY A 36 -15.53 -8.15 -5.01
C GLY A 36 -16.66 -7.71 -4.07
N VAL A 37 -16.78 -8.35 -2.91
CA VAL A 37 -17.83 -8.04 -1.91
C VAL A 37 -17.34 -7.13 -0.78
N THR A 38 -16.03 -6.82 -0.75
CA THR A 38 -15.43 -6.00 0.31
C THR A 38 -15.40 -4.54 -0.12
N VAL A 39 -15.74 -3.66 0.82
CA VAL A 39 -15.75 -2.21 0.61
C VAL A 39 -14.78 -1.56 1.59
N TYR A 40 -13.86 -0.77 1.06
CA TYR A 40 -12.88 -0.02 1.82
C TYR A 40 -13.16 1.48 1.71
N HIS A 41 -13.06 2.19 2.83
CA HIS A 41 -13.09 3.64 2.87
C HIS A 41 -11.68 4.15 3.15
N VAL A 42 -11.13 4.92 2.22
CA VAL A 42 -9.72 5.33 2.24
C VAL A 42 -9.61 6.83 2.04
N SER A 43 -8.68 7.48 2.73
CA SER A 43 -8.37 8.89 2.47
C SER A 43 -7.98 9.10 1.00
N LYS A 44 -8.76 9.95 0.32
CA LYS A 44 -8.49 10.39 -1.05
C LYS A 44 -7.12 11.04 -1.15
N ILE A 45 -6.77 11.88 -0.17
CA ILE A 45 -5.51 12.63 -0.17
C ILE A 45 -4.34 11.66 -0.20
N ILE A 46 -4.32 10.68 0.70
CA ILE A 46 -3.23 9.70 0.78
C ILE A 46 -3.19 8.87 -0.50
N LEU A 47 -4.35 8.39 -0.96
CA LEU A 47 -4.42 7.50 -2.11
C LEU A 47 -3.98 8.18 -3.41
N CYS A 48 -4.45 9.40 -3.68
CA CYS A 48 -4.13 10.16 -4.89
C CYS A 48 -2.70 10.69 -4.90
N GLU A 49 -2.17 11.14 -3.76
CA GLU A 49 -0.77 11.62 -3.71
C GLU A 49 0.22 10.48 -3.94
N THR A 50 -0.09 9.27 -3.48
CA THR A 50 0.81 8.13 -3.63
C THR A 50 0.64 7.39 -4.96
N SER A 51 -0.53 7.46 -5.61
CA SER A 51 -0.80 6.74 -6.85
C SER A 51 -1.37 7.65 -7.94
N ARG A 52 -0.62 7.77 -9.04
CA ARG A 52 -1.08 8.46 -10.25
C ARG A 52 -2.32 7.80 -10.86
N TYR A 53 -2.50 6.50 -10.66
CA TYR A 53 -3.70 5.78 -11.09
C TYR A 53 -4.93 6.33 -10.36
N PHE A 54 -4.90 6.39 -9.03
CA PHE A 54 -6.01 6.91 -8.24
C PHE A 54 -6.22 8.42 -8.39
N ALA A 55 -5.15 9.21 -8.54
CA ALA A 55 -5.27 10.63 -8.86
C ALA A 55 -6.06 10.87 -10.16
N ARG A 56 -5.72 10.14 -11.22
CA ARG A 56 -6.46 10.24 -12.50
C ARG A 56 -7.92 9.81 -12.36
N MET A 57 -8.18 8.79 -11.56
CA MET A 57 -9.52 8.24 -11.32
C MET A 57 -10.41 9.21 -10.53
N PHE A 58 -9.91 9.78 -9.43
CA PHE A 58 -10.73 10.53 -8.47
C PHE A 58 -10.63 12.05 -8.55
N ASP A 59 -9.57 12.59 -9.17
CA ASP A 59 -9.42 14.03 -9.43
C ASP A 59 -9.73 14.39 -10.88
N GLY A 60 -9.98 13.40 -11.74
CA GLY A 60 -10.43 13.58 -13.12
C GLY A 60 -11.93 13.78 -13.26
N ASN A 61 -12.37 14.06 -14.50
CA ASN A 61 -13.78 14.23 -14.86
C ASN A 61 -14.49 12.89 -15.18
N PHE A 62 -14.12 11.83 -14.46
CA PHE A 62 -14.72 10.50 -14.62
C PHE A 62 -15.83 10.30 -13.59
N LYS A 63 -16.71 9.32 -13.85
CA LYS A 63 -17.84 9.01 -12.96
C LYS A 63 -17.36 8.65 -11.54
N GLU A 64 -16.20 8.02 -11.44
CA GLU A 64 -15.54 7.65 -10.18
C GLU A 64 -15.15 8.89 -9.36
N GLY A 65 -14.70 9.95 -10.03
CA GLY A 65 -14.42 11.25 -9.43
C GLY A 65 -15.69 11.97 -8.95
N GLU A 66 -16.80 11.87 -9.70
CA GLU A 66 -18.07 12.43 -9.23
C GLU A 66 -18.65 11.63 -8.05
N ALA A 67 -18.60 10.30 -8.13
CA ALA A 67 -19.14 9.39 -7.12
C ALA A 67 -18.24 9.22 -5.89
N GLN A 68 -16.97 9.65 -5.97
CA GLN A 68 -15.92 9.34 -4.99
C GLN A 68 -15.88 7.84 -4.66
N SER A 69 -16.03 7.01 -5.69
CA SER A 69 -16.22 5.56 -5.57
C SER A 69 -15.69 4.84 -6.81
N ALA A 70 -15.00 3.73 -6.63
CA ALA A 70 -14.52 2.89 -7.72
C ALA A 70 -14.62 1.40 -7.37
N VAL A 71 -14.78 0.58 -8.41
CA VAL A 71 -14.68 -0.88 -8.34
C VAL A 71 -13.34 -1.28 -8.94
N LEU A 72 -12.54 -2.02 -8.19
CA LEU A 72 -11.32 -2.65 -8.70
C LEU A 72 -11.62 -4.12 -8.97
N GLU A 73 -11.66 -4.45 -10.26
CA GLU A 73 -11.90 -5.81 -10.73
C GLU A 73 -10.77 -6.75 -10.27
N LYS A 74 -11.15 -7.94 -9.80
CA LYS A 74 -10.18 -8.93 -9.35
C LYS A 74 -9.32 -9.39 -10.52
N VAL A 75 -8.02 -9.45 -10.28
CA VAL A 75 -7.01 -9.95 -11.22
C VAL A 75 -6.14 -10.93 -10.47
N GLU A 76 -6.09 -12.18 -10.93
CA GLU A 76 -5.37 -13.26 -10.27
C GLU A 76 -3.90 -12.88 -10.02
N GLY A 77 -3.48 -12.94 -8.76
CA GLY A 77 -2.12 -12.61 -8.35
C GLY A 77 -1.73 -11.15 -8.53
N VAL A 78 -2.70 -10.23 -8.66
CA VAL A 78 -2.48 -8.78 -8.73
C VAL A 78 -3.51 -8.04 -7.87
N VAL A 79 -4.79 -8.06 -8.23
CA VAL A 79 -5.85 -7.32 -7.53
C VAL A 79 -6.65 -8.28 -6.66
N SER A 80 -6.44 -8.19 -5.35
CA SER A 80 -7.22 -8.90 -4.34
C SER A 80 -7.39 -8.05 -3.09
N ASN A 81 -8.23 -8.52 -2.17
CA ASN A 81 -8.34 -7.93 -0.83
C ASN A 81 -6.99 -7.95 -0.10
N ARG A 82 -6.22 -9.04 -0.23
CA ARG A 82 -4.90 -9.19 0.41
C ARG A 82 -3.92 -8.12 -0.08
N SER A 83 -3.78 -7.94 -1.39
CA SER A 83 -2.85 -6.94 -1.94
C SER A 83 -3.29 -5.51 -1.62
N PHE A 84 -4.61 -5.24 -1.59
CA PHE A 84 -5.13 -3.94 -1.20
C PHE A 84 -4.92 -3.65 0.29
N GLU A 85 -5.12 -4.62 1.18
CA GLU A 85 -4.89 -4.47 2.62
C GLU A 85 -3.41 -4.23 2.95
N LEU A 86 -2.49 -4.93 2.24
CA LEU A 86 -1.05 -4.66 2.35
C LEU A 86 -0.70 -3.25 1.86
N LEU A 87 -1.33 -2.78 0.77
CA LEU A 87 -1.18 -1.40 0.33
C LEU A 87 -1.66 -0.41 1.40
N LEU A 88 -2.83 -0.63 2.01
CA LEU A 88 -3.32 0.24 3.08
C LEU A 88 -2.35 0.28 4.27
N GLN A 89 -1.82 -0.88 4.69
CA GLN A 89 -0.84 -0.91 5.77
C GLN A 89 0.41 -0.09 5.41
N TRP A 90 0.92 -0.26 4.20
CA TRP A 90 2.08 0.50 3.72
C TRP A 90 1.79 2.00 3.61
N LEU A 91 0.65 2.41 3.07
CA LEU A 91 0.27 3.82 2.91
C LEU A 91 0.18 4.55 4.26
N TYR A 92 -0.36 3.90 5.29
CA TYR A 92 -0.61 4.56 6.58
C TYR A 92 0.53 4.38 7.59
N LEU A 93 1.27 3.28 7.52
CA LEU A 93 2.34 2.97 8.49
C LEU A 93 3.74 3.10 7.90
N GLY A 94 3.86 3.22 6.58
CA GLY A 94 5.14 3.20 5.87
C GLY A 94 5.87 1.86 5.95
N ARG A 95 5.20 0.79 6.39
CA ARG A 95 5.78 -0.55 6.54
C ARG A 95 4.74 -1.64 6.37
N ILE A 96 5.22 -2.83 6.01
CA ILE A 96 4.40 -4.03 5.86
C ILE A 96 4.72 -5.03 6.97
N THR A 97 3.70 -5.72 7.45
CA THR A 97 3.80 -6.82 8.39
C THR A 97 2.86 -7.91 7.92
N VAL A 98 3.46 -8.99 7.41
CA VAL A 98 2.71 -10.20 7.07
C VAL A 98 2.43 -10.97 8.36
N GLY A 99 1.21 -11.50 8.50
CA GLY A 99 0.80 -12.27 9.67
C GLY A 99 1.56 -13.59 9.83
N GLU A 100 1.08 -14.44 10.73
CA GLU A 100 1.63 -15.78 10.98
C GLU A 100 1.24 -16.78 9.87
N GLU A 101 1.61 -16.45 8.62
CA GLU A 101 1.39 -17.30 7.46
C GLU A 101 2.60 -18.20 7.19
N PRO A 102 2.41 -19.37 6.54
CA PRO A 102 3.53 -20.17 6.06
C PRO A 102 4.47 -19.37 5.17
N PRO A 103 5.79 -19.66 5.15
CA PRO A 103 6.78 -18.91 4.37
C PRO A 103 6.41 -18.74 2.88
N SER A 104 5.83 -19.77 2.26
CA SER A 104 5.36 -19.72 0.87
C SER A 104 4.24 -18.72 0.66
N GLU A 105 3.29 -18.63 1.60
CA GLU A 105 2.20 -17.66 1.55
C GLU A 105 2.70 -16.24 1.78
N GLN A 106 3.65 -16.05 2.70
CA GLN A 106 4.27 -14.74 2.90
C GLN A 106 4.96 -14.23 1.63
N ILE A 107 5.74 -15.08 0.97
CA ILE A 107 6.39 -14.75 -0.30
C ILE A 107 5.33 -14.46 -1.38
N SER A 108 4.26 -15.26 -1.43
CA SER A 108 3.19 -15.07 -2.42
C SER A 108 2.45 -13.74 -2.21
N ALA A 109 2.17 -13.36 -0.95
CA ALA A 109 1.58 -12.08 -0.59
C ALA A 109 2.49 -10.90 -0.99
N MET A 110 3.80 -11.02 -0.78
CA MET A 110 4.78 -10.01 -1.20
C MET A 110 4.85 -9.85 -2.72
N ILE A 111 4.83 -10.96 -3.47
CA ILE A 111 4.79 -10.91 -4.94
C ILE A 111 3.50 -10.26 -5.45
N GLU A 112 2.36 -10.65 -4.87
CA GLU A 112 1.06 -10.10 -5.23
C GLU A 112 0.99 -8.59 -4.95
N PHE A 113 1.47 -8.17 -3.79
CA PHE A 113 1.56 -6.76 -3.41
C PHE A 113 2.48 -5.97 -4.36
N ALA A 114 3.65 -6.50 -4.73
CA ALA A 114 4.55 -5.83 -5.68
C ALA A 114 3.88 -5.62 -7.05
N ARG A 115 3.19 -6.64 -7.57
CA ARG A 115 2.45 -6.53 -8.84
C ARG A 115 1.31 -5.52 -8.75
N PHE A 116 0.62 -5.48 -7.62
CA PHE A 116 -0.44 -4.51 -7.39
C PHE A 116 0.09 -3.08 -7.34
N ALA A 117 1.19 -2.85 -6.62
CA ALA A 117 1.83 -1.53 -6.55
C ALA A 117 2.31 -1.06 -7.93
N ASP A 118 2.93 -1.94 -8.72
CA ASP A 118 3.33 -1.67 -10.10
C ASP A 118 2.13 -1.27 -10.99
N MET A 119 1.02 -2.03 -10.91
CA MET A 119 -0.22 -1.71 -11.62
C MET A 119 -0.76 -0.31 -11.28
N LEU A 120 -0.64 0.09 -10.01
CA LEU A 120 -1.08 1.40 -9.52
C LEU A 120 -0.06 2.53 -9.77
N GLY A 121 1.12 2.19 -10.29
CA GLY A 121 2.24 3.12 -10.48
C GLY A 121 2.75 3.72 -9.17
N ILE A 122 2.83 2.90 -8.11
CA ILE A 122 3.34 3.25 -6.79
C ILE A 122 4.79 2.77 -6.71
N ASP A 123 5.71 3.71 -6.49
CA ASP A 123 7.14 3.45 -6.32
C ASP A 123 7.52 3.36 -4.83
N GLY A 124 8.63 2.69 -4.50
CA GLY A 124 9.24 2.71 -3.16
C GLY A 124 8.79 1.57 -2.23
N VAL A 125 7.98 0.65 -2.74
CA VAL A 125 7.59 -0.57 -2.03
C VAL A 125 8.66 -1.66 -2.11
N GLU A 126 9.49 -1.62 -3.15
CA GLU A 126 10.41 -2.68 -3.54
C GLU A 126 11.43 -3.02 -2.44
N PRO A 127 12.09 -2.05 -1.77
CA PRO A 127 13.07 -2.36 -0.74
C PRO A 127 12.47 -3.21 0.39
N GLN A 128 11.23 -2.92 0.80
CA GLN A 128 10.56 -3.66 1.86
C GLN A 128 10.12 -5.04 1.40
N THR A 129 9.53 -5.13 0.22
CA THR A 129 9.09 -6.41 -0.35
C THR A 129 10.27 -7.36 -0.57
N VAL A 130 11.39 -6.86 -1.12
CA VAL A 130 12.60 -7.65 -1.35
C VAL A 130 13.23 -8.11 -0.04
N GLU A 131 13.36 -7.24 0.95
CA GLU A 131 13.91 -7.62 2.24
C GLU A 131 13.01 -8.61 2.99
N HIS A 132 11.68 -8.46 2.92
CA HIS A 132 10.76 -9.44 3.51
C HIS A 132 10.91 -10.82 2.86
N MET A 133 10.94 -10.88 1.53
CA MET A 133 11.15 -12.14 0.80
C MET A 133 12.51 -12.77 1.14
N ARG A 134 13.58 -11.97 1.14
CA ARG A 134 14.93 -12.41 1.51
C ARG A 134 14.97 -12.98 2.92
N ALA A 135 14.44 -12.25 3.91
CA ALA A 135 14.42 -12.68 5.31
C ALA A 135 13.64 -13.99 5.48
N THR A 136 12.50 -14.11 4.80
CA THR A 136 11.68 -15.32 4.81
C THR A 136 12.44 -16.52 4.24
N ILE A 137 13.14 -16.36 3.12
CA ILE A 137 13.94 -17.43 2.49
C ILE A 137 15.10 -17.85 3.41
N LEU A 138 15.85 -16.89 3.96
CA LEU A 138 16.99 -17.18 4.82
C LEU A 138 16.59 -17.89 6.11
N ALA A 139 15.47 -17.49 6.72
CA ALA A 139 14.95 -18.11 7.94
C ALA A 139 14.46 -19.56 7.73
N ASN A 140 14.12 -19.94 6.50
CA ASN A 140 13.58 -21.26 6.15
C ASN A 140 14.52 -22.09 5.27
N SER A 141 15.76 -21.64 5.07
CA SER A 141 16.76 -22.41 4.33
C SER A 141 17.28 -23.58 5.19
N PRO A 142 17.37 -24.80 4.64
CA PRO A 142 17.87 -25.96 5.40
C PRO A 142 19.29 -25.69 5.89
N SER A 143 19.57 -26.06 7.15
CA SER A 143 20.90 -25.89 7.74
C SER A 143 21.96 -26.69 6.95
N PRO A 144 23.16 -26.13 6.71
CA PRO A 144 24.21 -26.81 5.95
C PRO A 144 24.71 -28.16 6.50
N THR A 145 24.28 -28.53 7.70
CA THR A 145 24.69 -29.75 8.42
C THR A 145 23.77 -30.94 8.21
N MET A 146 22.69 -30.82 7.41
CA MET A 146 21.72 -31.92 7.22
C MET A 146 22.17 -32.99 6.19
N TRP A 147 23.39 -32.89 5.67
CA TRP A 147 23.97 -33.84 4.70
C TRP A 147 25.27 -34.49 5.16
N ALA A 148 25.58 -34.45 6.47
CA ALA A 148 26.74 -35.12 7.07
C ALA A 148 26.39 -36.53 7.57
#